data_AF-A0ABD0QFP5-F1
#
_entry.id   AF-A0ABD0QFP5-F1
#
_cell.length_a   1.000
_cell.length_b   1.000
_cell.length_c   1.000
_cell.angle_alpha   90.00
_cell.angle_beta   90.00
_cell.angle_gamma   90.00
#
_symmetry.space_group_name_H-M   'P 1'
#
loop_
_entity.id
_entity.type
_entity.pdbx_description
1 polymer ?
#
loop_
_entity_poly.entity_id
_entity_poly.type
_entity_poly.pdbx_seq_one_letter_code
_entity_poly.pdbx_strand_id
1 'polypeptide(L)' 'LAPRIEALPEDISIETGKVLTVACAFSGEPAPRIEWSCGGKKLPGEEES' A
#
# COMPACT_ATOMS: atom_id res chain seq x y z
N LEU A 1 4.58 19.90 -0.62
CA LEU A 1 5.61 18.97 -1.14
C LEU A 1 4.90 17.95 -2.01
N ALA A 2 5.38 17.69 -3.23
CA ALA A 2 4.72 16.72 -4.11
C ALA A 2 4.82 15.30 -3.53
N PRO A 3 3.80 14.45 -3.72
CA PRO A 3 3.85 13.06 -3.29
C PRO A 3 5.05 12.31 -3.87
N ARG A 4 5.78 11.61 -3.02
CA ARG A 4 6.93 10.79 -3.41
C ARG A 4 6.85 9.42 -2.76
N ILE A 5 7.25 8.41 -3.53
CA ILE A 5 7.44 7.06 -3.04
C ILE A 5 8.84 6.99 -2.43
N GLU A 6 8.91 6.71 -1.13
CA GLU A 6 10.17 6.61 -0.39
C GLU A 6 10.67 5.17 -0.34
N ALA A 7 9.75 4.20 -0.19
CA ALA A 7 10.07 2.79 -0.18
C ALA A 7 8.96 1.99 -0.88
N LEU A 8 9.38 1.13 -1.82
CA LEU A 8 8.54 0.12 -2.44
C LEU A 8 8.82 -1.24 -1.80
N PRO A 9 7.81 -2.12 -1.72
CA PRO A 9 8.04 -3.51 -1.36
C PRO A 9 8.86 -4.19 -2.46
N GLU A 10 9.72 -5.11 -2.07
CA GLU A 10 10.32 -6.08 -3.00
C GLU A 10 9.30 -7.15 -3.40
N ASP A 11 9.65 -7.98 -4.38
CA ASP A 11 8.82 -9.13 -4.74
C ASP A 11 8.72 -10.12 -3.58
N ILE A 12 7.49 -10.43 -3.17
CA ILE A 12 7.22 -11.31 -2.02
C ILE A 12 6.64 -12.63 -2.52
N SER A 13 7.27 -13.75 -2.12
CA SER A 13 6.72 -15.09 -2.28
C SER A 13 6.33 -15.65 -0.91
N ILE A 14 5.09 -16.10 -0.75
CA ILE A 14 4.59 -16.68 0.51
C ILE A 14 3.90 -18.02 0.29
N GLU A 15 3.79 -18.80 1.36
CA GLU A 15 3.06 -20.07 1.37
C GLU A 15 1.55 -19.85 1.57
N THR A 16 0.76 -20.74 0.97
CA THR A 16 -0.71 -20.74 1.13
C THR A 16 -1.10 -20.84 2.60
N GLY A 17 -2.07 -20.03 3.01
CA GLY A 17 -2.58 -19.99 4.38
C GLY A 17 -1.78 -19.09 5.33
N LYS A 18 -0.67 -18.49 4.88
CA LYS A 18 0.06 -17.46 5.62
C LYS A 18 -0.45 -16.06 5.29
N VAL A 19 -0.16 -15.11 6.18
CA VAL A 19 -0.49 -13.69 6.00
C VAL A 19 0.54 -13.04 5.08
N LEU A 20 0.07 -12.30 4.06
CA LEU A 20 0.90 -11.43 3.22
C LEU A 20 0.87 -10.01 3.77
N THR A 21 2.05 -9.45 4.04
CA THR A 21 2.20 -8.04 4.42
C THR A 21 2.95 -7.31 3.32
N VAL A 22 2.33 -6.29 2.73
CA VAL A 22 2.94 -5.42 1.72
C VAL A 22 3.15 -4.06 2.35
N ALA A 23 4.40 -3.63 2.50
CA ALA A 23 4.77 -2.38 3.14
C ALA A 23 5.34 -1.39 2.11
N CYS A 24 4.90 -0.14 2.19
CA CYS A 24 5.36 0.95 1.34
C CYS A 24 5.36 2.25 2.14
N ALA A 25 6.30 3.14 1.82
CA ALA A 25 6.43 4.45 2.47
C ALA A 25 6.25 5.57 1.44
N PHE A 26 5.48 6.59 1.81
CA PHE A 26 5.21 7.75 0.98
C PHE A 26 5.44 9.03 1.78
N SER A 27 5.88 10.08 1.10
CA SER A 27 6.04 11.42 1.66
C SER A 27 5.24 12.43 0.80
N GLY A 28 4.83 13.55 1.38
CA GLY A 28 4.05 14.59 0.69
C GLY A 28 3.45 15.59 1.68
N GLU A 29 3.16 16.80 1.20
CA GLU A 29 2.47 17.83 2.01
C GLU A 29 1.48 18.58 1.10
N PRO A 30 0.15 18.41 1.30
CA PRO A 30 -0.49 17.60 2.35
C PRO A 30 -0.20 16.10 2.22
N ALA A 31 -0.40 15.35 3.32
CA ALA A 31 -0.19 13.91 3.36
C ALA A 31 -0.95 13.21 2.21
N PRO A 32 -0.31 12.32 1.45
CA PRO A 32 -0.93 11.68 0.30
C PRO A 32 -2.02 10.69 0.71
N ARG A 33 -3.10 10.63 -0.06
CA ARG A 33 -4.12 9.57 0.06
C ARG A 33 -3.60 8.29 -0.60
N ILE A 34 -3.64 7.19 0.13
CA ILE A 34 -3.16 5.87 -0.34
C ILE A 34 -4.36 4.97 -0.61
N GLU A 35 -4.35 4.28 -1.74
CA GLU A 35 -5.40 3.34 -2.14
C GLU A 35 -4.76 2.04 -2.64
N TRP A 36 -5.26 0.91 -2.15
CA TRP A 36 -4.79 -0.41 -2.57
C TRP A 36 -5.72 -1.03 -3.61
N SER A 37 -5.17 -1.80 -4.55
CA SER A 37 -5.95 -2.58 -5.51
C SER A 37 -5.30 -3.94 -5.77
N CYS A 38 -6.13 -4.96 -6.02
CA CYS A 38 -5.69 -6.31 -6.38
C CYS A 38 -6.51 -6.80 -7.58
N GLY A 39 -5.83 -7.24 -8.64
CA GLY A 39 -6.48 -7.69 -9.87
C GLY A 39 -7.37 -6.62 -10.53
N GLY A 40 -6.99 -5.34 -10.43
CA GLY A 40 -7.75 -4.20 -10.96
C GLY A 40 -8.96 -3.78 -10.12
N LYS A 41 -9.19 -4.41 -8.96
CA LYS A 41 -10.26 -4.04 -8.03
C LYS A 41 -9.69 -3.32 -6.81
N LYS A 42 -10.26 -2.16 -6.47
CA LYS A 42 -9.93 -1.44 -5.24
C LYS A 42 -10.22 -2.34 -4.03
N LEU A 43 -9.24 -2.48 -3.14
CA LEU A 43 -9.41 -3.16 -1.87
C LEU A 43 -10.17 -2.23 -0.90
N PRO A 44 -10.99 -2.79 0.01
CA PRO A 44 -11.57 -1.98 1.07
C PRO A 44 -10.43 -1.34 1.86
N GLY A 45 -10.38 -0.01 1.88
CA GLY A 45 -9.53 0.71 2.80
C GLY A 45 -10.15 0.65 4.20
N GLU A 46 -9.32 0.76 5.22
CA GLU A 46 -9.79 1.30 6.49
C GLU A 46 -10.05 2.80 6.27
N GLU A 47 -11.18 3.14 5.68
CA GLU A 47 -11.68 4.52 5.76
C GLU A 47 -12.24 4.68 7.18
N GLU A 48 -11.39 5.24 8.05
CA GLU A 48 -11.65 6.03 9.26
C GLU A 48 -13.00 5.76 9.97
N SER A 49 -12.92 5.14 11.15
CA SER A 49 -13.97 5.20 12.18
C SER A 49 -14.02 6.57 12.83
#